data_AF-A0A4Q7R2Z6-F1
#
_entry.id   AF-A0A4Q7R2Z6-F1
#
_cell.length_a   1.000
_cell.length_b   1.000
_cell.length_c   1.000
_cell.angle_alpha   90.00
_cell.angle_beta   90.00
_cell.angle_gamma   90.00
#
_symmetry.space_group_name_H-M   'P 1'
#
loop_
_entity.id
_entity.type
_entity.pdbx_description
1 polymer ?
#
loop_
_entity_poly.entity_id
_entity_poly.type
_entity_poly.pdbx_seq_one_letter_code
_entity_poly.pdbx_strand_id
1 'polypeptide(L)' 'MTAKKKCCKDKPRCKKCPVVLLRLSKAGCAERLDRVHYEVDKKVPKKVLKEARKR' A
#
# COMPACT_ATOMS: atom_id res chain seq x y z
N MET A 1 5.05 -0.66 -8.51
CA MET A 1 3.82 -1.46 -8.24
C MET A 1 2.58 -0.65 -8.61
N THR A 2 1.65 -1.21 -9.38
CA THR A 2 0.43 -0.48 -9.80
C THR A 2 -0.71 -0.70 -8.80
N ALA A 3 -1.30 0.40 -8.33
CA ALA A 3 -2.48 0.41 -7.48
C ALA A 3 -3.72 -0.03 -8.27
N LYS A 4 -4.61 -0.81 -7.63
CA LYS A 4 -5.94 -1.08 -8.18
C LYS A 4 -6.74 0.22 -8.28
N LYS A 5 -7.55 0.36 -9.34
CA LYS A 5 -8.51 1.48 -9.51
C LYS A 5 -9.52 1.60 -8.36
N LYS A 6 -9.92 0.48 -7.75
CA LYS A 6 -10.86 0.43 -6.62
C LYS A 6 -10.28 -0.33 -5.44
N CYS A 7 -10.62 0.10 -4.21
CA CYS A 7 -10.25 -0.62 -2.99
C CYS A 7 -10.99 -1.96 -2.96
N CYS A 8 -10.24 -3.05 -2.72
CA CYS A 8 -10.80 -4.40 -2.72
C CYS A 8 -11.75 -4.68 -1.54
N LYS A 9 -11.85 -3.80 -0.54
CA LYS A 9 -12.72 -3.90 0.66
C LYS A 9 -12.58 -5.21 1.49
N ASP A 10 -11.73 -6.14 1.06
CA ASP A 10 -11.39 -7.41 1.71
C ASP A 10 -10.73 -7.25 3.08
N LYS A 11 -10.85 -8.31 3.89
CA LYS A 11 -10.16 -8.48 5.18
C LYS A 11 -9.22 -9.69 5.08
N PRO A 12 -7.89 -9.52 4.96
CA PRO A 12 -7.10 -8.27 4.90
C PRO A 12 -7.02 -7.63 3.51
N ARG A 13 -6.82 -6.31 3.44
CA ARG A 13 -6.71 -5.61 2.15
C ARG A 13 -5.55 -6.15 1.32
N CYS A 14 -5.74 -6.25 0.01
CA CYS A 14 -4.77 -6.72 -0.97
C CYS A 14 -3.53 -5.80 -1.05
N LYS A 15 -2.33 -6.33 -1.37
CA LYS A 15 -1.09 -5.53 -1.43
C LYS A 15 -1.12 -4.40 -2.47
N LYS A 16 -1.93 -4.56 -3.53
CA LYS A 16 -2.15 -3.56 -4.60
C LYS A 16 -3.27 -2.58 -4.28
N CYS A 17 -3.81 -2.56 -3.06
CA CYS A 17 -4.91 -1.64 -2.74
C CYS A 17 -4.44 -0.19 -2.79
N PRO A 18 -5.23 0.73 -3.36
CA PRO A 18 -4.89 2.15 -3.34
C PRO A 18 -4.75 2.68 -1.91
N VAL A 19 -5.56 2.19 -0.96
CA VAL A 19 -5.46 2.59 0.46
C VAL A 19 -4.24 1.98 1.15
N VAL A 20 -3.86 0.74 0.81
CA VAL A 20 -2.67 0.11 1.39
C VAL A 20 -1.43 0.84 0.93
N LEU A 21 -1.34 1.13 -0.37
CA LEU A 21 -0.23 1.87 -0.96
C LEU A 21 -0.18 3.32 -0.44
N LEU A 22 -1.32 3.98 -0.27
CA LEU A 22 -1.39 5.31 0.37
C LEU A 22 -0.95 5.28 1.83
N ARG A 23 -1.30 4.24 2.59
CA ARG A 23 -0.84 4.07 3.98
C ARG A 23 0.65 3.78 4.05
N LEU A 24 1.16 2.96 3.13
CA LEU A 24 2.59 2.68 3.02
C LEU A 24 3.37 3.95 2.64
N SER A 25 2.85 4.78 1.73
CA SER A 25 3.49 6.04 1.38
C SER A 25 3.45 7.05 2.53
N LYS A 26 2.33 7.16 3.24
CA LYS A 26 2.24 7.98 4.47
C LYS A 26 3.20 7.52 5.55
N ALA A 27 3.47 6.21 5.63
CA ALA A 27 4.43 5.63 6.55
C ALA A 27 5.88 5.73 6.06
N GLY A 28 6.15 6.43 4.94
CA GLY A 28 7.50 6.59 4.38
C GLY A 28 8.10 5.29 3.83
N CYS A 29 7.28 4.25 3.62
CA CYS A 29 7.72 2.94 3.14
C CYS A 29 7.46 2.72 1.65
N ALA A 30 6.90 3.71 0.95
CA ALA A 30 6.67 3.67 -0.48
C ALA A 30 6.74 5.08 -1.06
N GLU A 31 7.45 5.24 -2.17
CA GLU A 31 7.42 6.46 -2.96
C GLU A 31 6.27 6.42 -3.97
N ARG A 32 5.56 7.53 -4.11
CA ARG A 32 4.48 7.66 -5.08
C ARG A 32 5.04 8.27 -6.35
N LEU A 33 5.27 7.44 -7.35
CA LEU A 33 5.72 7.87 -8.68
C LEU A 33 4.60 8.55 -9.47
N ASP A 34 3.37 8.01 -9.40
CA ASP A 34 2.21 8.54 -10.14
C ASP A 34 0.92 8.51 -9.31
N ARG A 35 -0.18 8.96 -9.93
CA ARG A 35 -1.53 8.76 -9.39
C ARG A 35 -1.82 7.31 -8.99
N VAL A 36 -1.30 6.33 -9.73
CA VAL A 36 -1.50 4.89 -9.52
C VAL A 36 -0.22 4.07 -9.36
N HIS A 37 0.96 4.62 -9.67
CA HIS A 37 2.22 3.90 -9.52
C HIS A 37 2.87 4.26 -8.19
N TYR A 38 3.23 3.21 -7.44
CA TYR A 38 3.95 3.30 -6.17
C TYR A 38 5.17 2.41 -6.25
N GLU A 39 6.33 2.96 -5.93
CA GLU A 39 7.53 2.19 -5.68
C GLU A 39 7.53 1.80 -4.21
N VAL A 40 7.45 0.50 -3.94
CA VAL A 40 7.43 -0.01 -2.57
C VAL A 40 8.81 -0.53 -2.26
N ASP A 41 9.48 0.11 -1.31
CA ASP A 41 10.80 -0.31 -0.88
C ASP A 41 10.78 -1.74 -0.35
N LYS A 42 11.78 -2.56 -0.69
CA LYS A 42 11.86 -3.95 -0.20
C LYS A 42 12.06 -4.02 1.32
N LYS A 43 12.42 -2.91 1.96
CA LYS A 43 12.60 -2.77 3.42
C LYS A 43 11.31 -2.40 4.18
N VAL A 44 10.12 -2.73 3.68
CA VAL A 44 8.90 -2.48 4.48
C VAL A 44 8.90 -3.34 5.76
N PRO A 45 8.80 -2.73 6.96
CA PRO A 45 8.65 -3.49 8.18
C PRO A 45 7.36 -4.32 8.16
N LYS A 46 7.43 -5.59 8.58
CA LYS A 46 6.26 -6.50 8.63
C LYS A 46 5.10 -5.92 9.46
N LYS A 47 5.40 -5.07 10.46
CA LYS A 47 4.40 -4.34 11.28
C LYS A 47 3.60 -3.35 10.43
N VAL A 48 4.30 -2.49 9.68
CA VAL A 48 3.71 -1.48 8.79
C VAL A 48 2.87 -2.14 7.69
N LEU A 49 3.35 -3.27 7.12
CA LEU A 49 2.56 -4.05 6.16
C LEU A 49 1.26 -4.61 6.76
N LYS A 50 1.29 -5.09 8.02
CA LYS A 50 0.10 -5.59 8.69
C LYS A 50 -0.89 -4.47 9.00
N GLU A 51 -0.43 -3.32 9.49
CA GLU A 51 -1.25 -2.14 9.74
C GLU A 51 -1.86 -1.56 8.47
N ALA A 52 -1.05 -1.38 7.42
CA ALA A 52 -1.53 -0.86 6.15
C ALA A 52 -2.66 -1.72 5.56
N ARG A 53 -2.60 -3.05 5.76
CA ARG A 53 -3.59 -4.03 5.30
C ARG A 53 -4.77 -4.25 6.26
N LYS A 54 -4.67 -3.79 7.53
CA LYS A 54 -5.74 -3.88 8.53
C LYS A 54 -6.86 -2.92 8.13
N ARG A 55 -8.13 -3.36 8.12
CA ARG A 55 -9.22 -2.48 7.76
C ARG A 55 -9.50 -1.51 8.90
#